data_AF-A0A8H6XQG7-F1
#
_entry.id   AF-A0A8H6XQG7-F1
#
_cell.length_a   1.000
_cell.length_b   1.000
_cell.length_c   1.000
_cell.angle_alpha   90.00
_cell.angle_beta   90.00
_cell.angle_gamma   90.00
#
_symmetry.space_group_name_H-M   'P 1'
#
loop_
_entity.id
_entity.type
_entity.pdbx_description
1 polymer ?
#
loop_
_entity_poly.entity_id
_entity_poly.type
_entity_poly.pdbx_seq_one_letter_code
_entity_poly.pdbx_strand_id
1 'polypeptide(L)'
;MALDPFEVRIQFLNHLKRLNASQQSIQKVVGFAVKYFPPCGEDLWDCIVEECQKGSINSRINILYFLDSLCETCLLVKSHSSSIGSNPGNNQYVDFVNRDIGKIVECIVPPGREGLPNLTSTKQILENWRSKRVVDPQAVDDVLLALGKRTPPPVANQASVPASAPHRKSSSSLSRSEVFKRIEEDRERHKRLRERRWVQPISHRTPGQMNLLSFLPLSGENNDDVLNVDVEFENDWETTSDWNEDDDEAALDEANACFPAEGEGPMDLS
;
A
#
# COMPACT_ATOMS: atom_id res chain seq x y z
N MET A 1 20.05 22.26 15.27
CA MET A 1 20.08 23.36 14.28
C MET A 1 18.83 23.20 13.43
N ALA A 2 17.91 24.16 13.45
CA ALA A 2 16.71 24.09 12.63
C ALA A 2 17.10 24.42 11.18
N LEU A 3 16.76 23.55 10.23
CA LEU A 3 16.93 23.86 8.81
C LEU A 3 16.01 25.03 8.45
N ASP A 4 16.47 25.94 7.61
CA ASP A 4 15.61 27.00 7.12
C ASP A 4 14.58 26.47 6.11
N PRO A 5 13.44 27.16 5.91
CA PRO A 5 12.38 26.69 5.01
C PRO A 5 12.82 26.48 3.55
N PHE A 6 13.76 27.29 3.05
CA PHE A 6 14.24 27.16 1.67
C PHE A 6 15.08 25.90 1.50
N GLU A 7 15.98 25.63 2.45
CA GLU A 7 16.77 24.41 2.47
C GLU A 7 15.88 23.16 2.61
N VAL A 8 14.85 23.22 3.49
CA VAL A 8 13.85 22.15 3.64
C VAL A 8 13.17 21.84 2.30
N ARG A 9 12.73 22.88 1.56
CA ARG A 9 12.12 22.74 0.23
C ARG A 9 13.06 22.06 -0.76
N ILE A 10 14.30 22.52 -0.86
CA ILE A 10 15.28 21.97 -1.82
C ILE A 10 15.61 20.50 -1.49
N GLN A 11 15.82 20.19 -0.21
CA GLN A 11 16.06 18.81 0.21
C GLN A 11 14.85 17.91 -0.09
N PHE A 12 13.63 18.41 0.16
CA PHE A 12 12.41 17.66 -0.12
C PHE A 12 12.20 17.38 -1.60
N LEU A 13 12.41 18.36 -2.48
CA LEU A 13 12.35 18.16 -3.94
C LEU A 13 13.38 17.12 -4.40
N ASN A 14 14.58 17.11 -3.81
CA ASN A 14 15.59 16.09 -4.10
C ASN A 14 15.18 14.69 -3.61
N HIS A 15 14.33 14.61 -2.58
CA HIS A 15 13.73 13.35 -2.16
C HIS A 15 12.62 12.90 -3.12
N LEU A 16 11.70 13.79 -3.50
CA LEU A 16 10.64 13.49 -4.46
C LEU A 16 11.16 13.04 -5.83
N LYS A 17 12.20 13.71 -6.36
CA LYS A 17 12.83 13.33 -7.64
C LYS A 17 13.45 11.93 -7.66
N ARG A 18 13.80 11.39 -6.49
CA ARG A 18 14.38 10.04 -6.33
C ARG A 18 13.37 9.04 -5.79
N LEU A 19 12.11 9.45 -5.63
CA LEU A 19 11.05 8.59 -5.14
C LEU A 19 10.83 7.41 -6.10
N ASN A 20 10.76 6.20 -5.53
CA ASN A 20 10.54 4.95 -6.24
C ASN A 20 9.66 4.01 -5.38
N ALA A 21 9.34 2.82 -5.89
CA ALA A 21 8.42 1.89 -5.25
C ALA A 21 8.94 1.23 -3.95
N SER A 22 10.24 1.35 -3.62
CA SER A 22 10.81 0.69 -2.44
C SER A 22 10.30 1.29 -1.12
N GLN A 23 10.23 0.46 -0.07
CA GLN A 23 9.86 0.92 1.28
C GLN A 23 10.71 2.07 1.75
N GLN A 24 12.03 1.93 1.60
CA GLN A 24 13.00 2.84 2.17
C GLN A 24 12.91 4.21 1.52
N SER A 25 12.68 4.24 0.20
CA SER A 25 12.46 5.49 -0.53
C SER A 25 11.20 6.20 -0.01
N ILE A 26 10.07 5.50 0.05
CA ILE A 26 8.79 6.06 0.51
C ILE A 26 8.89 6.54 1.96
N GLN A 27 9.33 5.69 2.89
CA GLN A 27 9.40 6.02 4.32
C GLN A 27 10.34 7.17 4.62
N LYS A 28 11.44 7.30 3.85
CA LYS A 28 12.34 8.44 3.97
C LYS A 28 11.65 9.76 3.63
N VAL A 29 10.86 9.79 2.56
CA VAL A 29 10.12 11.01 2.18
C VAL A 29 8.99 11.29 3.16
N VAL A 30 8.26 10.26 3.62
CA VAL A 30 7.21 10.39 4.63
C VAL A 30 7.76 10.96 5.94
N GLY A 31 8.84 10.38 6.47
CA GLY A 31 9.46 10.85 7.71
C GLY A 31 9.95 12.30 7.61
N PHE A 32 10.49 12.70 6.45
CA PHE A 32 10.87 14.08 6.19
C PHE A 32 9.65 15.02 6.17
N ALA A 33 8.60 14.65 5.44
CA ALA A 33 7.38 15.45 5.30
C ALA A 33 6.69 15.68 6.65
N VAL A 34 6.55 14.64 7.48
CA VAL A 34 5.93 14.73 8.81
C VAL A 34 6.79 15.57 9.76
N LYS A 35 8.12 15.37 9.75
CA LYS A 35 9.05 16.11 10.61
C LYS A 35 9.00 17.62 10.39
N TYR A 36 8.91 18.05 9.13
CA TYR A 36 8.91 19.48 8.78
C TYR A 36 7.51 20.02 8.45
N PHE A 37 6.44 19.29 8.80
CA PHE A 37 5.07 19.76 8.60
C PHE A 37 4.76 21.06 9.36
N PRO A 38 5.04 21.21 10.67
CA PRO A 38 4.64 22.42 11.41
C PRO A 38 5.18 23.73 10.82
N PRO A 39 6.46 23.84 10.40
CA PRO A 39 6.96 25.08 9.79
C PRO A 39 6.72 25.18 8.27
N CYS A 40 6.53 24.07 7.54
CA CYS A 40 6.63 24.06 6.08
C CYS A 40 5.55 23.25 5.35
N GLY A 41 4.50 22.78 6.04
CA GLY A 41 3.53 21.81 5.49
C GLY A 41 2.87 22.23 4.17
N GLU A 42 2.46 23.49 4.03
CA GLU A 42 1.86 24.02 2.79
C GLU A 42 2.87 24.09 1.62
N ASP A 43 4.09 24.58 1.85
CA ASP A 43 5.12 24.65 0.79
C ASP A 43 5.58 23.24 0.36
N LEU A 44 5.65 22.30 1.31
CA LEU A 44 5.91 20.89 1.02
C LEU A 44 4.75 20.28 0.22
N TRP A 45 3.50 20.63 0.52
CA TRP A 45 2.34 20.21 -0.26
C TRP A 45 2.40 20.71 -1.70
N ASP A 46 2.72 21.99 -1.90
CA ASP A 46 2.90 22.58 -3.23
C ASP A 46 3.97 21.84 -4.02
N CYS A 47 5.09 21.47 -3.37
CA CYS A 47 6.14 20.65 -4.00
C CYS A 47 5.62 19.26 -4.43
N ILE A 48 4.77 18.60 -3.63
CA ILE A 48 4.19 17.30 -3.99
C ILE A 48 3.30 17.44 -5.22
N VAL A 49 2.41 18.43 -5.23
CA VAL A 49 1.47 18.64 -6.34
C VAL A 49 2.23 19.03 -7.62
N GLU A 50 3.23 19.91 -7.51
CA GLU A 50 4.06 20.34 -8.64
C GLU A 50 4.84 19.16 -9.27
N GLU A 51 5.49 18.33 -8.45
CA GLU A 51 6.19 17.13 -8.94
C GLU A 51 5.22 16.09 -9.53
N CYS A 52 4.01 15.97 -8.99
CA CYS A 52 2.95 15.12 -9.56
C CYS A 52 2.51 15.59 -10.96
N GLN A 53 2.42 16.89 -11.18
CA GLN A 53 2.04 17.44 -12.48
C GLN A 53 3.15 17.26 -13.53
N LYS A 54 4.41 17.47 -13.14
CA LYS A 54 5.57 17.48 -14.06
C LYS A 54 6.19 16.10 -14.30
N GLY A 55 6.00 15.15 -13.37
CA GLY A 55 6.60 13.83 -13.44
C GLY A 55 6.04 12.92 -14.54
N SER A 56 6.80 11.89 -14.91
CA SER A 56 6.33 10.85 -15.83
C SER A 56 5.22 9.99 -15.18
N ILE A 57 4.45 9.25 -15.99
CA ILE A 57 3.33 8.43 -15.51
C ILE A 57 3.73 7.49 -14.34
N ASN A 58 4.96 6.98 -14.38
CA ASN A 58 5.51 6.13 -13.34
C ASN A 58 5.90 6.91 -12.06
N SER A 59 6.41 8.13 -12.20
CA SER A 59 6.66 9.03 -11.06
C SER A 59 5.36 9.44 -10.36
N ARG A 60 4.29 9.69 -11.13
CA ARG A 60 2.98 10.05 -10.57
C ARG A 60 2.39 8.94 -9.70
N ILE A 61 2.45 7.69 -10.16
CA ILE A 61 2.00 6.57 -9.33
C ILE A 61 2.89 6.36 -8.10
N ASN A 62 4.21 6.60 -8.19
CA ASN A 62 5.07 6.62 -7.00
C ASN A 62 4.61 7.64 -5.96
N ILE A 63 4.22 8.84 -6.40
CA ILE A 63 3.66 9.87 -5.52
C ILE A 63 2.36 9.38 -4.86
N LEU A 64 1.48 8.66 -5.58
CA LEU A 64 0.26 8.11 -4.98
C LEU A 64 0.55 7.13 -3.85
N TYR A 65 1.50 6.20 -4.03
CA TYR A 65 1.90 5.26 -2.98
C TYR A 65 2.63 5.96 -1.81
N PHE A 66 3.35 7.04 -2.10
CA PHE A 66 3.88 7.91 -1.06
C PHE A 66 2.78 8.59 -0.26
N LEU A 67 1.76 9.15 -0.92
CA LEU A 67 0.60 9.77 -0.27
C LEU A 67 -0.19 8.78 0.59
N ASP A 68 -0.35 7.54 0.12
CA ASP A 68 -0.97 6.45 0.88
C ASP A 68 -0.24 6.23 2.21
N SER A 69 1.08 6.04 2.15
CA SER A 69 1.90 5.87 3.35
C SER A 69 1.98 7.13 4.22
N LEU A 70 1.92 8.33 3.62
CA LEU A 70 1.94 9.60 4.33
C LEU A 70 0.67 9.76 5.16
N CYS A 71 -0.49 9.50 4.56
CA CYS A 71 -1.77 9.58 5.25
C CYS A 71 -1.87 8.56 6.39
N GLU A 72 -1.46 7.29 6.16
CA GLU A 72 -1.38 6.28 7.22
C GLU A 72 -0.53 6.79 8.40
N THR A 73 0.64 7.40 8.12
CA THR A 73 1.54 7.92 9.15
C THR A 73 0.96 9.13 9.88
N CYS A 74 0.34 10.08 9.18
CA CYS A 74 -0.30 11.24 9.78
C CYS A 74 -1.44 10.82 10.73
N LEU A 75 -2.24 9.83 10.35
CA LEU A 75 -3.32 9.29 11.18
C LEU A 75 -2.78 8.57 12.42
N LEU A 76 -1.70 7.79 12.29
CA LEU A 76 -1.04 7.16 13.43
C LEU A 76 -0.49 8.21 14.43
N VAL A 77 0.19 9.24 13.92
CA VAL A 77 0.72 10.34 14.75
C VAL A 77 -0.41 11.07 15.48
N LYS A 78 -1.55 11.31 14.81
CA LYS A 78 -2.74 11.90 15.43
C LYS A 78 -3.27 11.03 16.57
N SER A 79 -3.43 9.73 16.35
CA SER A 79 -3.91 8.79 17.37
C SER A 79 -3.02 8.78 18.63
N HIS A 80 -1.70 8.82 18.46
CA HIS A 80 -0.76 8.93 19.59
C HIS A 80 -0.79 10.29 20.28
N SER A 81 -1.01 11.39 19.54
CA SER A 81 -1.13 12.72 20.15
C SER A 81 -2.42 12.86 20.97
N SER A 82 -3.52 12.26 20.51
CA SER A 82 -4.79 12.26 21.24
C SER A 82 -4.74 11.49 22.57
N SER A 83 -3.96 10.42 22.66
CA SER A 83 -3.79 9.69 23.92
C SER A 83 -2.93 10.42 24.95
N ILE A 84 -2.09 11.37 24.51
CA ILE A 84 -1.17 12.15 25.36
C ILE A 84 -1.76 13.53 25.74
N GLY A 85 -2.99 13.85 25.30
CA GLY A 85 -3.65 15.12 25.63
C GLY A 85 -3.06 16.36 24.94
N SER A 86 -2.28 16.15 23.86
CA SER A 86 -1.74 17.22 23.03
C SER A 86 -2.75 17.63 21.96
N ASN A 87 -2.87 18.94 21.72
CA ASN A 87 -3.90 19.58 20.90
C ASN A 87 -4.05 18.88 19.51
N PRO A 88 -5.22 18.30 19.16
CA PRO A 88 -5.40 17.44 17.98
C PRO A 88 -5.58 18.24 16.67
N GLY A 89 -4.92 19.40 16.56
CA GLY A 89 -5.40 20.51 15.74
C GLY A 89 -5.26 20.43 14.22
N ASN A 90 -4.68 19.37 13.63
CA ASN A 90 -4.58 19.29 12.18
C ASN A 90 -4.43 17.84 11.71
N ASN A 91 -5.19 17.37 10.71
CA ASN A 91 -4.96 16.05 10.11
C ASN A 91 -3.72 16.05 9.18
N GLN A 92 -2.86 17.06 9.33
CA GLN A 92 -1.66 17.28 8.56
C GLN A 92 -1.94 17.25 7.06
N TYR A 93 -1.27 16.37 6.33
CA TYR A 93 -1.44 16.24 4.88
C TYR A 93 -2.76 15.60 4.47
N VAL A 94 -3.49 14.94 5.37
CA VAL A 94 -4.78 14.29 5.05
C VAL A 94 -5.82 15.32 4.61
N ASP A 95 -5.85 16.49 5.23
CA ASP A 95 -6.78 17.57 4.87
C ASP A 95 -6.47 18.11 3.46
N PHE A 96 -5.19 18.21 3.10
CA PHE A 96 -4.77 18.61 1.75
C PHE A 96 -5.11 17.56 0.70
N VAL A 97 -4.89 16.28 1.01
CA VAL A 97 -5.28 15.16 0.15
C VAL A 97 -6.79 15.18 -0.09
N ASN A 98 -7.59 15.33 0.97
CA ASN A 98 -9.06 15.37 0.84
C ASN A 98 -9.53 16.54 -0.05
N ARG A 99 -8.92 17.72 0.11
CA ARG A 99 -9.22 18.90 -0.70
C ARG A 99 -8.88 18.71 -2.18
N ASP A 100 -7.73 18.11 -2.49
CA ASP A 100 -7.16 18.09 -3.85
C ASP A 100 -7.21 16.71 -4.53
N ILE A 101 -7.90 15.71 -3.93
CA ILE A 101 -7.93 14.33 -4.41
C ILE A 101 -8.31 14.19 -5.89
N GLY A 102 -9.32 14.95 -6.33
CA GLY A 102 -9.75 14.94 -7.73
C GLY A 102 -8.64 15.40 -8.70
N LYS A 103 -7.92 16.47 -8.33
CA LYS A 103 -6.80 17.01 -9.15
C LYS A 103 -5.62 16.05 -9.17
N ILE A 104 -5.29 15.47 -8.02
CA ILE A 104 -4.19 14.49 -7.87
C ILE A 104 -4.48 13.27 -8.74
N VAL A 105 -5.68 12.70 -8.65
CA VAL A 105 -6.08 11.53 -9.43
C VAL A 105 -6.13 11.84 -10.92
N GLU A 106 -6.54 13.04 -11.32
CA GLU A 106 -6.48 13.45 -12.72
C GLU A 106 -5.04 13.56 -13.25
N CYS A 107 -4.09 13.99 -12.41
CA CYS A 107 -2.67 13.97 -12.77
C CYS A 107 -2.15 12.53 -12.91
N ILE A 108 -2.51 11.63 -11.98
CA ILE A 108 -1.99 10.24 -11.95
C ILE A 108 -2.60 9.37 -13.05
N VAL A 109 -3.90 9.56 -13.31
CA VAL A 109 -4.69 8.84 -14.32
C VAL A 109 -5.30 9.86 -15.29
N PRO A 110 -4.46 10.48 -16.15
CA PRO A 110 -4.94 11.42 -17.14
C PRO A 110 -5.87 10.76 -18.16
N PRO A 111 -6.75 11.53 -18.81
CA PRO A 111 -7.65 10.99 -19.82
C PRO A 111 -6.86 10.43 -21.02
N GLY A 112 -7.18 9.20 -21.42
CA GLY A 112 -6.54 8.54 -22.56
C GLY A 112 -5.80 7.26 -22.17
N ARG A 113 -5.01 6.71 -23.11
CA ARG A 113 -4.31 5.42 -22.92
C ARG A 113 -3.13 5.51 -21.95
N GLU A 114 -2.55 6.69 -21.80
CA GLU A 114 -1.38 6.93 -20.95
C GLU A 114 -1.67 6.74 -19.46
N GLY A 115 -2.91 7.01 -18.99
CA GLY A 115 -3.31 6.80 -17.60
C GLY A 115 -3.65 5.34 -17.26
N LEU A 116 -3.91 4.50 -18.25
CA LEU A 116 -4.38 3.12 -18.04
C LEU A 116 -3.46 2.25 -17.17
N PRO A 117 -2.11 2.32 -17.29
CA PRO A 117 -1.22 1.53 -16.44
C PRO A 117 -1.35 1.81 -14.93
N ASN A 118 -1.92 2.96 -14.56
CA ASN A 118 -2.11 3.36 -13.15
C ASN A 118 -3.55 3.09 -12.67
N LEU A 119 -4.51 2.93 -13.58
CA LEU A 119 -5.95 2.91 -13.28
C LEU A 119 -6.32 1.90 -12.19
N THR A 120 -5.86 0.65 -12.31
CA THR A 120 -6.20 -0.42 -11.36
C THR A 120 -5.64 -0.15 -9.97
N SER A 121 -4.35 0.21 -9.89
CA SER A 121 -3.70 0.53 -8.61
C SER A 121 -4.31 1.77 -7.95
N THR A 122 -4.64 2.80 -8.73
CA THR A 122 -5.30 4.00 -8.21
C THR A 122 -6.69 3.67 -7.65
N LYS A 123 -7.50 2.88 -8.36
CA LYS A 123 -8.79 2.42 -7.84
C LYS A 123 -8.65 1.64 -6.53
N GLN A 124 -7.69 0.71 -6.46
CA GLN A 124 -7.44 -0.07 -5.25
C GLN A 124 -7.08 0.83 -4.05
N ILE A 125 -6.19 1.81 -4.22
CA ILE A 125 -5.81 2.74 -3.15
C ILE A 125 -7.02 3.59 -2.72
N LEU A 126 -7.80 4.11 -3.67
CA LEU A 126 -9.00 4.90 -3.38
C LEU A 126 -10.03 4.09 -2.60
N GLU A 127 -10.33 2.85 -3.01
CA GLU A 127 -11.22 1.96 -2.25
C GLU A 127 -10.69 1.71 -0.84
N ASN A 128 -9.37 1.51 -0.69
CA ASN A 128 -8.77 1.34 0.62
C ASN A 128 -8.92 2.60 1.49
N TRP A 129 -8.73 3.79 0.93
CA TRP A 129 -8.94 5.07 1.62
C TRP A 129 -10.39 5.27 2.02
N ARG A 130 -11.33 4.86 1.17
CA ARG A 130 -12.76 4.88 1.45
C ARG A 130 -13.12 3.94 2.59
N SER A 131 -12.72 2.67 2.53
CA SER A 131 -13.00 1.66 3.56
C SER A 131 -12.40 2.02 4.91
N LYS A 132 -11.17 2.53 4.92
CA LYS A 132 -10.47 2.96 6.14
C LYS A 132 -10.83 4.39 6.59
N ARG A 133 -11.69 5.10 5.85
CA ARG A 133 -12.05 6.51 6.08
C ARG A 133 -10.83 7.43 6.22
N VAL A 134 -9.79 7.19 5.43
CA VAL A 134 -8.60 8.05 5.35
C VAL A 134 -8.98 9.41 4.74
N VAL A 135 -9.81 9.36 3.70
CA VAL A 135 -10.37 10.52 3.01
C VAL A 135 -11.89 10.45 3.13
N ASP A 136 -12.58 11.58 2.98
CA ASP A 136 -14.05 11.60 2.98
C ASP A 136 -14.61 10.61 1.94
N PRO A 137 -15.44 9.62 2.34
CA PRO A 137 -15.96 8.62 1.43
C PRO A 137 -16.71 9.20 0.23
N GLN A 138 -17.42 10.32 0.41
CA GLN A 138 -18.14 10.97 -0.69
C GLN A 138 -17.18 11.57 -1.72
N ALA A 139 -16.13 12.26 -1.27
CA ALA A 139 -15.09 12.76 -2.16
C ALA A 139 -14.41 11.64 -2.96
N VAL A 140 -14.19 10.47 -2.35
CA VAL A 140 -13.64 9.30 -3.04
C VAL A 140 -14.63 8.73 -4.06
N ASP A 141 -15.91 8.60 -3.70
CA ASP A 141 -16.96 8.07 -4.57
C ASP A 141 -17.12 8.94 -5.83
N ASP A 142 -17.10 10.27 -5.69
CA ASP A 142 -17.16 11.21 -6.81
C ASP A 142 -15.99 11.01 -7.79
N VAL A 143 -14.78 10.78 -7.25
CA VAL A 143 -13.57 10.52 -8.05
C VAL A 143 -13.62 9.14 -8.72
N LEU A 144 -14.07 8.10 -8.01
CA LEU A 144 -14.24 6.76 -8.56
C LEU A 144 -15.27 6.74 -9.70
N LEU A 145 -16.38 7.45 -9.55
CA LEU A 145 -17.38 7.65 -10.62
C LEU A 145 -16.79 8.35 -11.84
N ALA A 146 -15.95 9.36 -11.63
CA ALA A 146 -15.25 10.04 -12.71
C ALA A 146 -14.24 9.13 -13.43
N LEU A 147 -13.52 8.28 -12.69
CA LEU A 147 -12.59 7.28 -13.24
C LEU A 147 -13.31 6.14 -13.97
N GLY A 148 -14.49 5.72 -13.51
CA GLY A 148 -15.29 4.67 -14.15
C GLY A 148 -15.58 4.99 -15.62
N LYS A 149 -15.90 6.26 -15.90
CA LYS A 149 -16.15 6.78 -17.26
C LYS A 149 -14.92 6.78 -18.18
N ARG A 150 -13.71 6.64 -17.62
CA ARG A 150 -12.43 6.68 -18.36
C ARG A 150 -11.94 5.30 -18.82
N THR A 151 -12.62 4.22 -18.42
CA THR A 151 -12.28 2.87 -18.90
C THR A 151 -12.68 2.78 -20.38
N PRO A 152 -11.73 2.61 -21.32
CA PRO A 152 -12.10 2.41 -22.71
C PRO A 152 -12.95 1.13 -22.81
N PRO A 153 -13.95 1.09 -23.72
CA PRO A 153 -14.69 -0.14 -23.96
C PRO A 153 -13.70 -1.26 -24.29
N PRO A 154 -13.99 -2.51 -23.86
CA PRO A 154 -13.15 -3.65 -24.20
C PRO A 154 -12.93 -3.66 -25.71
N VAL A 155 -11.68 -3.92 -26.10
CA VAL A 155 -11.19 -3.84 -27.48
C VAL A 155 -12.03 -4.77 -28.36
N ALA A 156 -13.12 -4.26 -28.93
CA ALA A 156 -13.81 -4.92 -30.02
C ALA A 156 -12.83 -4.93 -31.21
N ASN A 157 -12.33 -6.11 -31.54
CA ASN A 157 -11.63 -6.51 -32.75
C ASN A 157 -11.12 -5.36 -33.64
N GLN A 158 -9.86 -4.96 -33.46
CA GLN A 158 -9.11 -4.28 -34.53
C GLN A 158 -8.66 -5.31 -35.56
N ALA A 159 -9.63 -5.90 -36.26
CA ALA A 159 -9.40 -6.78 -37.40
C ALA A 159 -10.35 -6.39 -38.55
N SER A 160 -10.30 -5.13 -38.98
CA SER A 160 -10.72 -4.68 -40.32
C SER A 160 -10.76 -3.15 -40.42
N VAL A 161 -9.62 -2.49 -40.70
CA VAL A 161 -9.66 -1.18 -41.37
C VAL A 161 -8.52 -1.15 -42.39
N PRO A 162 -8.80 -0.94 -43.70
CA PRO A 162 -7.77 -0.94 -44.72
C PRO A 162 -6.82 0.26 -44.58
N ALA A 163 -5.56 0.00 -44.95
CA ALA A 163 -4.42 0.89 -44.83
C ALA A 163 -4.51 2.08 -45.80
N SER A 164 -5.10 3.19 -45.36
CA SER A 164 -4.95 4.48 -46.04
C SER A 164 -5.38 5.64 -45.14
N ALA A 165 -4.55 6.01 -44.16
CA ALA A 165 -4.59 7.32 -43.51
C ALA A 165 -3.18 7.71 -43.02
N PRO A 166 -2.70 8.93 -43.30
CA PRO A 166 -1.35 9.34 -42.97
C PRO A 166 -1.22 9.56 -41.46
N HIS A 167 -0.21 8.91 -40.87
CA HIS A 167 0.41 9.18 -39.57
C HIS A 167 -0.48 9.80 -38.48
N ARG A 168 -1.29 8.94 -37.82
CA ARG A 168 -1.68 9.20 -36.43
C ARG A 168 -0.39 9.28 -35.62
N LYS A 169 -0.11 10.45 -35.04
CA LYS A 169 1.01 10.70 -34.13
C LYS A 169 1.11 9.51 -33.18
N SER A 170 2.20 8.75 -33.28
CA SER A 170 2.51 7.67 -32.35
C SER A 170 2.38 8.26 -30.95
N SER A 171 1.46 7.75 -30.14
CA SER A 171 1.55 7.87 -28.69
C SER A 171 3.01 7.60 -28.35
N SER A 172 3.73 8.57 -27.81
CA SER A 172 5.15 8.49 -27.54
C SER A 172 5.41 7.20 -26.76
N SER A 173 5.89 6.16 -27.46
CA SER A 173 6.16 4.88 -26.85
C SER A 173 7.20 5.12 -25.79
N LEU A 174 6.89 4.79 -24.53
CA LEU A 174 7.82 4.91 -23.41
C LEU A 174 9.17 4.31 -23.80
N SER A 175 10.26 4.96 -23.39
CA SER A 175 11.59 4.44 -23.69
C SER A 175 11.75 3.04 -23.10
N ARG A 176 12.54 2.17 -23.74
CA ARG A 176 12.80 0.81 -23.22
C ARG A 176 13.29 0.82 -21.77
N SER A 177 14.12 1.80 -21.41
CA SER A 177 14.60 1.98 -20.03
C SER A 177 13.47 2.33 -19.06
N GLU A 178 12.53 3.17 -19.47
CA GLU A 178 11.37 3.52 -18.64
C GLU A 178 10.41 2.35 -18.48
N VAL A 179 10.22 1.54 -19.52
CA VAL A 179 9.44 0.30 -19.46
C VAL A 179 10.06 -0.68 -18.46
N PHE A 180 11.38 -0.93 -18.53
CA PHE A 180 12.04 -1.82 -17.55
C PHE A 180 11.98 -1.26 -16.13
N LYS A 181 12.18 0.04 -15.97
CA LYS A 181 12.02 0.70 -14.66
C LYS A 181 10.62 0.50 -14.11
N ARG A 182 9.59 0.65 -14.97
CA ARG A 182 8.19 0.41 -14.59
C ARG A 182 7.96 -1.04 -14.15
N ILE A 183 8.46 -2.00 -14.91
CA ILE A 183 8.34 -3.44 -14.59
C ILE A 183 8.97 -3.74 -13.23
N GLU A 184 10.18 -3.24 -12.97
CA GLU A 184 10.88 -3.48 -11.71
C GLU A 184 10.15 -2.82 -10.53
N GLU A 185 9.66 -1.59 -10.71
CA GLU A 185 8.89 -0.92 -9.67
C GLU A 185 7.54 -1.61 -9.41
N ASP A 186 6.88 -2.15 -10.43
CA ASP A 186 5.64 -2.91 -10.24
C ASP A 186 5.91 -4.26 -9.58
N ARG A 187 7.04 -4.93 -9.90
CA ARG A 187 7.51 -6.10 -9.15
C ARG A 187 7.72 -5.77 -7.68
N GLU A 188 8.36 -4.64 -7.39
CA GLU A 188 8.58 -4.19 -6.01
C GLU A 188 7.24 -3.89 -5.32
N ARG A 189 6.27 -3.24 -5.97
CA ARG A 189 4.92 -3.01 -5.39
C ARG A 189 4.22 -4.32 -5.02
N HIS A 190 4.24 -5.31 -5.91
CA HIS A 190 3.61 -6.62 -5.64
C HIS A 190 4.30 -7.35 -4.50
N LYS A 191 5.63 -7.28 -4.43
CA LYS A 191 6.40 -7.80 -3.31
C LYS A 191 5.94 -7.17 -1.99
N ARG A 192 5.81 -5.84 -1.93
CA ARG A 192 5.32 -5.12 -0.73
C ARG A 192 3.90 -5.50 -0.35
N LEU A 193 3.01 -5.69 -1.33
CA LEU A 193 1.65 -6.14 -1.07
C LEU A 193 1.63 -7.52 -0.41
N ARG A 194 2.50 -8.43 -0.84
CA ARG A 194 2.65 -9.77 -0.26
C ARG A 194 3.29 -9.73 1.13
N GLU A 195 4.28 -8.87 1.35
CA GLU A 195 4.92 -8.67 2.66
C GLU A 195 3.92 -8.21 3.74
N ARG A 196 2.90 -7.42 3.38
CA ARG A 196 1.86 -6.97 4.33
C ARG A 196 0.74 -7.99 4.51
N ARG A 197 0.61 -9.00 3.65
CA ARG A 197 -0.53 -9.92 3.64
C ARG A 197 -0.58 -10.83 4.87
N TRP A 198 0.57 -11.26 5.38
CA TRP A 198 0.70 -12.17 6.51
C TRP A 198 0.84 -11.44 7.86
N VAL A 199 0.82 -10.10 7.87
CA VAL A 199 0.88 -9.33 9.11
C VAL A 199 -0.47 -9.40 9.80
N GLN A 200 -0.55 -10.13 10.90
CA GLN A 200 -1.76 -10.16 11.73
C GLN A 200 -1.96 -8.83 12.49
N PRO A 201 -3.20 -8.34 12.64
CA PRO A 201 -3.49 -7.18 13.48
C PRO A 201 -3.14 -7.46 14.94
N ILE A 202 -2.17 -6.73 15.49
CA ILE A 202 -1.89 -6.78 16.92
C ILE A 202 -2.73 -5.67 17.56
N SER A 203 -3.84 -6.00 18.23
CA SER A 203 -4.49 -4.99 19.09
C SER A 203 -3.49 -4.64 20.18
N HIS A 204 -3.22 -3.34 20.32
CA HIS A 204 -2.22 -2.79 21.21
C HIS A 204 -2.40 -3.33 22.64
N ARG A 205 -1.48 -4.19 23.08
CA ARG A 205 -1.41 -4.65 24.47
C ARG A 205 -1.07 -3.46 25.37
N THR A 206 -1.82 -3.30 26.46
CA THR A 206 -1.42 -2.47 27.60
C THR A 206 -0.09 -3.02 28.16
N PRO A 207 0.95 -2.19 28.36
CA PRO A 207 2.20 -2.67 28.94
C PRO A 207 1.95 -3.20 30.37
N GLY A 208 2.11 -4.51 30.59
CA GLY A 208 2.00 -5.12 31.92
C GLY A 208 1.25 -6.46 31.98
N GLN A 209 0.48 -6.84 30.96
CA GLN A 209 -0.20 -8.14 30.92
C GLN A 209 0.56 -9.15 30.05
N MET A 210 1.38 -9.98 30.71
CA MET A 210 1.86 -11.23 30.11
C MET A 210 0.85 -12.33 30.45
N ASN A 211 -0.18 -12.52 29.63
CA ASN A 211 -0.94 -13.77 29.68
C ASN A 211 -0.17 -14.81 28.87
N LEU A 212 0.39 -15.80 29.58
CA LEU A 212 0.75 -17.07 28.99
C LEU A 212 -0.52 -17.70 28.41
N LEU A 213 -0.42 -18.29 27.23
CA LEU A 213 -1.50 -18.98 26.51
C LEU A 213 -2.24 -19.91 27.48
N SER A 214 -3.40 -19.47 27.94
CA SER A 214 -4.25 -20.18 28.86
C SER A 214 -5.60 -20.30 28.17
N PHE A 215 -5.97 -21.52 27.79
CA PHE A 215 -7.26 -21.93 27.22
C PHE A 215 -8.45 -21.76 28.20
N LEU A 216 -8.45 -20.70 28.99
CA LEU A 216 -9.57 -20.32 29.86
C LEU A 216 -10.34 -19.20 29.18
N PRO A 217 -11.68 -19.30 29.05
CA PRO A 217 -12.50 -18.19 28.61
C PRO A 217 -12.50 -17.16 29.74
N LEU A 218 -11.48 -16.31 29.75
CA LEU A 218 -11.48 -15.10 30.57
C LEU A 218 -12.35 -14.10 29.82
N SER A 219 -13.66 -14.25 29.95
CA SER A 219 -14.59 -13.16 29.72
C SER A 219 -14.13 -12.00 30.60
N GLY A 220 -13.50 -11.00 30.01
CA GLY A 220 -13.24 -9.74 30.69
C GLY A 220 -14.57 -9.17 31.18
N GLU A 221 -14.60 -8.55 32.36
CA GLU A 221 -15.80 -7.95 32.93
C GLU A 221 -16.41 -6.81 32.06
N ASN A 222 -15.77 -6.45 30.94
CA ASN A 222 -16.33 -5.64 29.87
C ASN A 222 -16.48 -6.48 28.60
N ASN A 223 -17.70 -6.56 28.08
CA ASN A 223 -18.12 -7.31 26.89
C ASN A 223 -17.48 -6.85 25.55
N ASP A 224 -16.57 -5.88 25.56
CA ASP A 224 -16.08 -5.24 24.33
C ASP A 224 -14.61 -5.57 23.98
N ASP A 225 -13.88 -6.28 24.84
CA ASP A 225 -12.49 -6.67 24.56
C ASP A 225 -12.44 -8.05 23.85
N VAL A 226 -12.56 -8.04 22.52
CA VAL A 226 -12.24 -9.22 21.68
C VAL A 226 -10.75 -9.55 21.90
N LEU A 227 -10.45 -10.74 22.41
CA LEU A 227 -9.07 -11.13 22.68
C LEU A 227 -8.32 -11.30 21.35
N ASN A 228 -7.04 -10.90 21.29
CA ASN A 228 -6.23 -11.04 20.07
C ASN A 228 -6.16 -12.48 19.53
N VAL A 229 -6.28 -13.48 20.42
CA VAL A 229 -6.33 -14.90 20.06
C VAL A 229 -7.62 -15.22 19.28
N ASP A 230 -8.72 -14.56 19.59
CA ASP A 230 -10.00 -14.77 18.90
C ASP A 230 -9.95 -14.21 17.47
N VAL A 231 -9.21 -13.12 17.23
CA VAL A 231 -9.03 -12.54 15.88
C VAL A 231 -8.12 -13.39 15.00
N GLU A 232 -7.04 -13.94 15.56
CA GLU A 232 -6.14 -14.88 14.85
C GLU A 232 -6.89 -16.17 14.51
N PHE A 233 -7.53 -16.79 15.50
CA PHE A 233 -8.29 -18.02 15.30
C PHE A 233 -9.43 -17.83 14.29
N GLU A 234 -10.23 -16.76 14.38
CA GLU A 234 -11.35 -16.55 13.47
C GLU A 234 -10.87 -16.36 12.02
N ASN A 235 -9.77 -15.60 11.82
CA ASN A 235 -9.21 -15.41 10.48
C ASN A 235 -8.65 -16.72 9.89
N ASP A 236 -7.97 -17.52 10.72
CA ASP A 236 -7.46 -18.81 10.28
C ASP A 236 -8.60 -19.80 10.02
N TRP A 237 -9.65 -19.79 10.85
CA TRP A 237 -10.84 -20.61 10.68
C TRP A 237 -11.61 -20.28 9.40
N GLU A 238 -11.81 -18.98 9.10
CA GLU A 238 -12.46 -18.52 7.86
C GLU A 238 -11.66 -18.86 6.59
N THR A 239 -10.35 -19.00 6.71
CA THR A 239 -9.44 -19.27 5.58
C THR A 239 -8.90 -20.69 5.54
N THR A 240 -9.33 -21.55 6.47
CA THR A 240 -8.94 -22.96 6.51
C THR A 240 -9.41 -23.65 5.24
N SER A 241 -8.47 -24.22 4.49
CA SER A 241 -8.77 -25.05 3.33
C SER A 241 -8.98 -26.50 3.73
N ASP A 242 -9.71 -27.24 2.90
CA ASP A 242 -9.83 -28.69 3.05
C ASP A 242 -8.45 -29.37 2.93
N TRP A 243 -8.28 -30.44 3.70
CA TRP A 243 -7.11 -31.32 3.65
C TRP A 243 -6.93 -31.92 2.24
N ASN A 244 -5.69 -31.94 1.73
CA ASN A 244 -5.36 -32.37 0.39
C ASN A 244 -4.06 -33.22 0.32
N GLU A 245 -3.65 -33.56 -0.91
CA GLU A 245 -2.47 -34.41 -1.18
C GLU A 245 -1.16 -33.81 -0.67
N ASP A 246 -0.99 -32.48 -0.73
CA ASP A 246 0.21 -31.81 -0.20
C ASP A 246 0.26 -31.93 1.34
N ASP A 247 -0.89 -32.00 2.02
CA ASP A 247 -0.96 -32.21 3.47
C ASP A 247 -0.60 -33.66 3.86
N ASP A 248 -1.05 -34.65 3.06
CA ASP A 248 -0.65 -36.05 3.23
C ASP A 248 0.87 -36.22 3.04
N GLU A 249 1.45 -35.59 2.02
CA GLU A 249 2.89 -35.59 1.75
C GLU A 249 3.65 -34.93 2.92
N ALA A 250 3.22 -33.75 3.37
CA ALA A 250 3.85 -33.05 4.48
C ALA A 250 3.82 -33.86 5.79
N ALA A 251 2.69 -34.53 6.08
CA ALA A 251 2.56 -35.37 7.27
C ALA A 251 3.46 -36.61 7.22
N LEU A 252 3.60 -37.24 6.05
CA LEU A 252 4.51 -38.37 5.84
C LEU A 252 5.97 -37.95 5.96
N ASP A 253 6.35 -36.81 5.38
CA ASP A 253 7.70 -36.25 5.48
C ASP A 253 8.07 -35.93 6.92
N GLU A 254 7.16 -35.31 7.68
CA GLU A 254 7.36 -35.04 9.11
C GLU A 254 7.51 -36.35 9.90
N ALA A 255 6.65 -37.34 9.65
CA ALA A 255 6.72 -38.65 10.30
C ALA A 255 8.07 -39.36 10.04
N ASN A 256 8.56 -39.32 8.79
CA ASN A 256 9.85 -39.90 8.42
C ASN A 256 11.04 -39.16 9.04
N ALA A 257 10.93 -37.84 9.23
CA ALA A 257 11.97 -37.05 9.89
C ALA A 257 12.03 -37.30 11.40
N CYS A 258 10.87 -37.48 12.05
CA CYS A 258 10.79 -37.76 13.49
C CYS A 258 11.08 -39.21 13.85
N PHE A 259 10.65 -40.15 13.02
CA PHE A 259 10.83 -41.59 13.18
C PHE A 259 11.51 -42.18 11.95
N PRO A 260 12.79 -41.85 11.71
CA PRO A 260 13.53 -42.47 10.63
C PRO A 260 13.52 -43.98 10.84
N ALA A 261 13.25 -44.75 9.79
CA ALA A 261 13.31 -46.20 9.86
C ALA A 261 14.74 -46.62 10.27
N GLU A 262 14.94 -46.94 11.54
CA GLU A 262 16.19 -47.48 12.04
C GLU A 262 16.40 -48.86 11.43
N GLY A 263 17.22 -48.91 10.38
CA GLY A 263 17.98 -50.09 9.98
C GLY A 263 17.17 -51.30 9.48
N GLU A 264 16.80 -51.30 8.19
CA GLU A 264 16.89 -52.54 7.41
C GLU A 264 18.37 -52.79 7.04
N GLY A 265 19.22 -52.97 8.06
CA GLY A 265 20.49 -53.67 7.87
C GLY A 265 20.20 -55.17 7.81
N PRO A 266 20.83 -55.96 6.92
CA PRO A 266 20.63 -57.41 6.93
C PRO A 266 20.98 -57.94 8.32
N MET A 267 20.00 -58.56 8.98
CA MET A 267 20.24 -59.36 10.18
C MET A 267 21.16 -60.51 9.78
N ASP A 268 22.46 -60.34 10.02
CA ASP A 268 23.45 -61.40 9.89
C ASP A 268 23.18 -62.43 11.00
N LEU A 269 22.32 -63.40 10.67
CA LEU A 269 22.10 -64.59 11.47
C LEU A 269 23.22 -65.59 11.14
N SER A 270 24.40 -65.35 11.71
CA SER A 270 25.54 -66.27 11.73
C SER A 270 25.78 -66.79 13.14
#